data_AF-A0A0F3MV92-F1
#
_entry.id   AF-A0A0F3MV92-F1
#
_cell.length_a   1.000
_cell.length_b   1.000
_cell.length_c   1.000
_cell.angle_alpha   90.00
_cell.angle_beta   90.00
_cell.angle_gamma   90.00
#
_symmetry.space_group_name_H-M   'P 1'
#
loop_
_entity.id
_entity.type
_entity.pdbx_description
1 polymer ?
#
loop_
_entity_poly.entity_id
_entity_poly.type
_entity_poly.pdbx_seq_one_letter_code
_entity_poly.pdbx_strand_id
1 'polypeptide(L)'
;MKNKTKGIRDSGSKEDEADTVYLLAKELAYDVVTGQTDNLAAALAKTSGKDIVQFAKAVEISHSEIDKKVCVTSGGKKYGGSTSSDGTEKHCGEGTSSSGVGDGQLKGFRAAVLELGKGWPGSGKASADHDDNAKKVSSDLVALNSDEKTIVAGLLAKTIEGGEVVEIRAVSSIFIRI
;
A
#
# COMPACT_ATOMS: atom_id res chain seq x y z
N MET A 1 -51.77 16.57 -27.00
CA MET A 1 -51.29 15.34 -26.33
C MET A 1 -49.88 15.58 -25.84
N LYS A 2 -49.65 15.29 -24.56
CA LYS A 2 -48.33 15.33 -23.90
C LYS A 2 -47.48 14.20 -24.46
N ASN A 3 -46.18 14.42 -24.66
CA ASN A 3 -45.17 13.39 -24.41
C ASN A 3 -43.85 14.08 -24.03
N LYS A 4 -43.56 14.04 -22.73
CA LYS A 4 -42.25 14.32 -22.14
C LYS A 4 -41.33 13.14 -22.47
N THR A 5 -40.26 13.37 -23.21
CA THR A 5 -39.13 12.44 -23.23
C THR A 5 -38.19 12.83 -22.09
N LYS A 6 -38.09 11.93 -21.13
CA LYS A 6 -37.33 12.00 -19.89
C LYS A 6 -35.83 12.06 -20.23
N GLY A 7 -35.19 13.20 -19.94
CA GLY A 7 -33.73 13.30 -19.95
C GLY A 7 -33.15 12.42 -18.86
N ILE A 8 -32.40 11.40 -19.25
CA ILE A 8 -31.54 10.62 -18.36
C ILE A 8 -30.36 11.53 -18.01
N ARG A 9 -30.34 12.04 -16.78
CA ARG A 9 -29.19 12.76 -16.24
C ARG A 9 -28.19 11.72 -15.73
N ASP A 10 -27.22 11.42 -16.58
CA ASP A 10 -25.99 10.71 -16.25
C ASP A 10 -24.98 11.72 -15.69
N SER A 11 -25.13 12.08 -14.41
CA SER A 11 -24.28 13.10 -13.78
C SER A 11 -24.20 12.91 -12.26
N GLY A 12 -23.73 11.74 -11.82
CA GLY A 12 -23.44 11.46 -10.40
C GLY A 12 -22.15 10.67 -10.14
N SER A 13 -21.50 10.11 -11.15
CA SER A 13 -20.48 9.08 -10.94
C SER A 13 -19.10 9.55 -10.45
N LYS A 14 -18.77 10.85 -10.52
CA LYS A 14 -17.42 11.33 -10.20
C LYS A 14 -17.27 11.97 -8.82
N GLU A 15 -18.30 12.63 -8.31
CA GLU A 15 -18.27 13.25 -6.98
C GLU A 15 -18.42 12.18 -5.89
N ASP A 16 -19.30 11.19 -6.12
CA ASP A 16 -19.50 10.04 -5.24
C ASP A 16 -18.24 9.15 -5.11
N GLU A 17 -17.46 8.99 -6.18
CA GLU A 17 -16.19 8.24 -6.15
C GLU A 17 -15.10 8.98 -5.35
N ALA A 18 -15.03 10.31 -5.45
CA ALA A 18 -14.05 11.08 -4.68
C ALA A 18 -14.36 11.04 -3.17
N ASP A 19 -15.63 11.16 -2.80
CA ASP A 19 -16.06 11.12 -1.39
C ASP A 19 -15.84 9.72 -0.79
N THR A 20 -16.10 8.65 -1.54
CA THR A 20 -15.87 7.28 -1.06
C THR A 20 -14.38 6.96 -0.88
N VAL A 21 -13.52 7.45 -1.78
CA VAL A 21 -12.06 7.31 -1.66
C VAL A 21 -11.51 8.09 -0.47
N TYR A 22 -12.00 9.32 -0.24
CA TYR A 22 -11.63 10.14 0.92
C TYR A 22 -12.02 9.50 2.26
N LEU A 23 -13.21 8.91 2.33
CA LEU A 23 -13.67 8.20 3.53
C LEU A 23 -12.80 6.97 3.82
N LEU A 24 -12.47 6.18 2.79
CA LEU A 24 -11.60 5.01 2.94
C LEU A 24 -10.21 5.38 3.47
N ALA A 25 -9.63 6.46 2.95
CA ALA A 25 -8.32 6.95 3.40
C ALA A 25 -8.32 7.37 4.87
N LYS A 26 -9.38 8.03 5.31
CA LYS A 26 -9.56 8.40 6.73
C LYS A 26 -9.77 7.21 7.64
N GLU A 27 -10.56 6.23 7.21
CA GLU A 27 -10.77 4.99 7.96
C GLU A 27 -9.45 4.24 8.15
N LEU A 28 -8.67 4.06 7.08
CA LEU A 28 -7.35 3.43 7.14
C LEU A 28 -6.38 4.15 8.08
N ALA A 29 -6.33 5.48 8.01
CA ALA A 29 -5.50 6.28 8.89
C ALA A 29 -5.92 6.15 10.37
N TYR A 30 -7.23 6.15 10.63
CA TYR A 30 -7.80 5.98 11.96
C TYR A 30 -7.51 4.60 12.54
N ASP A 31 -7.68 3.55 11.75
CA ASP A 31 -7.47 2.16 12.17
C ASP A 31 -6.00 1.89 12.56
N VAL A 32 -5.05 2.47 11.82
CA VAL A 32 -3.62 2.40 12.18
C VAL A 32 -3.34 3.04 13.54
N VAL A 33 -3.85 4.26 13.76
CA VAL A 33 -3.59 5.02 15.01
C VAL A 33 -4.27 4.37 16.21
N THR A 34 -5.48 3.84 16.01
CA THR A 34 -6.26 3.19 17.09
C THR A 34 -5.96 1.72 17.28
N GLY A 35 -5.20 1.10 16.37
CA GLY A 35 -4.80 -0.31 16.45
C GLY A 35 -5.92 -1.29 16.08
N GLN A 36 -6.86 -0.89 15.21
CA GLN A 36 -7.94 -1.75 14.73
C GLN A 36 -7.43 -2.69 13.63
N THR A 37 -6.63 -3.70 14.01
CA THR A 37 -5.93 -4.59 13.07
C THR A 37 -6.85 -5.26 12.05
N ASP A 38 -8.01 -5.76 12.48
CA ASP A 38 -8.93 -6.48 11.59
C ASP A 38 -9.62 -5.55 10.58
N ASN A 39 -10.01 -4.34 11.03
CA ASN A 39 -10.60 -3.33 10.15
C ASN A 39 -9.57 -2.79 9.16
N LEU A 40 -8.35 -2.51 9.63
CA LEU A 40 -7.21 -2.13 8.80
C LEU A 40 -6.92 -3.19 7.74
N ALA A 41 -6.89 -4.47 8.13
CA ALA A 41 -6.65 -5.58 7.19
C ALA A 41 -7.74 -5.67 6.14
N ALA A 42 -9.02 -5.59 6.55
CA ALA A 42 -10.15 -5.64 5.62
C ALA A 42 -10.16 -4.44 4.64
N ALA A 43 -9.75 -3.25 5.10
CA ALA A 43 -9.67 -2.06 4.26
C ALA A 43 -8.45 -2.12 3.32
N LEU A 44 -7.26 -2.48 3.82
CA LEU A 44 -6.05 -2.67 2.99
C LEU A 44 -6.24 -3.76 1.93
N ALA A 45 -6.96 -4.84 2.25
CA ALA A 45 -7.27 -5.90 1.29
C ALA A 45 -8.11 -5.40 0.10
N LYS A 46 -8.87 -4.32 0.27
CA LYS A 46 -9.64 -3.66 -0.80
C LYS A 46 -8.83 -2.60 -1.55
N THR A 47 -7.73 -2.12 -0.96
CA THR A 47 -6.80 -1.19 -1.61
C THR A 47 -6.04 -1.90 -2.73
N SER A 48 -5.90 -1.23 -3.87
CA SER A 48 -5.23 -1.82 -5.03
C SER A 48 -3.75 -2.06 -4.73
N GLY A 49 -3.17 -3.13 -5.30
CA GLY A 49 -1.73 -3.39 -5.15
C GLY A 49 -0.86 -2.23 -5.66
N LYS A 50 -1.34 -1.45 -6.63
CA LYS A 50 -0.66 -0.25 -7.13
C LYS A 50 -0.54 0.84 -6.06
N ASP A 51 -1.60 1.08 -5.31
CA ASP A 51 -1.61 2.10 -4.25
C ASP A 51 -0.71 1.66 -3.08
N ILE A 52 -0.69 0.36 -2.78
CA ILE A 52 0.22 -0.20 -1.78
C ILE A 52 1.69 -0.10 -2.22
N VAL A 53 1.98 -0.26 -3.52
CA VAL A 53 3.31 0.04 -4.06
C VAL A 53 3.70 1.49 -3.82
N GLN A 54 2.78 2.44 -4.07
CA GLN A 54 3.06 3.87 -3.82
C GLN A 54 3.24 4.16 -2.34
N PHE A 55 2.41 3.56 -1.47
CA PHE A 55 2.57 3.65 -0.03
C PHE A 55 3.94 3.16 0.43
N ALA A 56 4.35 1.95 0.04
CA ALA A 56 5.64 1.38 0.41
C ALA A 56 6.81 2.24 -0.12
N LYS A 57 6.69 2.82 -1.32
CA LYS A 57 7.67 3.75 -1.86
C LYS A 57 7.74 5.05 -1.06
N ALA A 58 6.60 5.59 -0.64
CA ALA A 58 6.54 6.80 0.18
C ALA A 58 7.17 6.59 1.57
N VAL A 59 6.94 5.42 2.17
CA VAL A 59 7.59 4.99 3.43
C VAL A 59 9.10 4.90 3.25
N GLU A 60 9.59 4.22 2.21
CA GLU A 60 11.04 4.10 1.94
C GLU A 60 11.71 5.47 1.83
N ILE A 61 11.13 6.38 1.06
CA ILE A 61 11.71 7.71 0.78
C ILE A 61 11.68 8.60 2.02
N SER A 62 10.57 8.60 2.75
CA SER A 62 10.34 9.59 3.82
C SER A 62 10.80 9.11 5.19
N HIS A 63 10.72 7.80 5.45
CA HIS A 63 10.92 7.22 6.78
C HIS A 63 11.51 5.80 6.69
N SER A 64 12.76 5.69 6.24
CA SER A 64 13.45 4.42 6.04
C SER A 64 13.59 3.56 7.31
N GLU A 65 13.50 4.14 8.50
CA GLU A 65 13.45 3.38 9.76
C GLU A 65 12.11 2.64 9.96
N ILE A 66 11.01 3.13 9.38
CA ILE A 66 9.72 2.43 9.36
C ILE A 66 9.75 1.30 8.31
N ASP A 67 10.36 1.55 7.16
CA ASP A 67 10.56 0.54 6.10
C ASP A 67 11.23 -0.74 6.65
N LYS A 68 12.19 -0.57 7.56
CA LYS A 68 12.92 -1.66 8.25
C LYS A 68 12.10 -2.39 9.34
N LYS A 69 10.87 -1.98 9.61
CA LYS A 69 10.00 -2.56 10.65
C LYS A 69 8.77 -3.27 10.09
N VAL A 70 8.43 -3.01 8.83
CA VAL A 70 7.27 -3.59 8.16
C VAL A 70 7.73 -4.66 7.18
N CYS A 71 7.02 -5.79 7.14
CA CYS A 71 7.39 -6.94 6.30
C CYS A 71 8.85 -7.38 6.52
N VAL A 72 9.32 -7.40 7.76
CA VAL A 72 10.69 -7.82 8.06
C VAL A 72 10.79 -9.33 8.00
N THR A 73 11.67 -9.84 7.15
CA THR A 73 11.90 -11.28 7.03
C THR A 73 12.81 -11.80 8.15
N SER A 74 12.62 -13.06 8.53
CA SER A 74 13.50 -13.73 9.48
C SER A 74 14.75 -14.30 8.82
N GLY A 75 15.90 -14.26 9.51
CA GLY A 75 17.10 -15.01 9.12
C GLY A 75 17.75 -14.57 7.80
N GLY A 76 17.62 -13.30 7.40
CA GLY A 76 18.23 -12.76 6.18
C GLY A 76 17.58 -13.24 4.88
N LYS A 77 16.39 -13.84 4.96
CA LYS A 77 15.58 -14.23 3.80
C LYS A 77 15.22 -13.00 2.97
N LYS A 78 14.98 -13.22 1.69
CA LYS A 78 14.73 -12.15 0.70
C LYS A 78 13.43 -12.38 -0.05
N TYR A 79 12.85 -11.33 -0.60
CA TYR A 79 11.59 -11.40 -1.34
C TYR A 79 11.78 -11.76 -2.81
N GLY A 80 10.71 -12.30 -3.41
CA GLY A 80 10.63 -12.61 -4.83
C GLY A 80 11.55 -13.74 -5.29
N GLY A 81 11.85 -13.74 -6.59
CA GLY A 81 12.56 -14.84 -7.26
C GLY A 81 11.62 -15.77 -8.01
N SER A 82 12.19 -16.75 -8.71
CA SER A 82 11.48 -17.56 -9.71
C SER A 82 11.20 -19.00 -9.30
N THR A 83 11.66 -19.47 -8.14
CA THR A 83 11.72 -20.93 -7.85
C THR A 83 10.86 -21.41 -6.69
N SER A 84 10.22 -20.53 -5.93
CA SER A 84 9.34 -20.95 -4.82
C SER A 84 7.91 -21.07 -5.35
N SER A 85 7.44 -22.31 -5.51
CA SER A 85 6.10 -22.64 -6.01
C SER A 85 5.02 -22.53 -4.94
N ASP A 86 5.40 -22.35 -3.68
CA ASP A 86 4.49 -22.33 -2.53
C ASP A 86 3.97 -20.92 -2.21
N GLY A 87 4.59 -19.85 -2.72
CA GLY A 87 4.18 -18.46 -2.46
C GLY A 87 4.89 -17.81 -1.25
N THR A 88 5.78 -18.53 -0.58
CA THR A 88 6.51 -18.05 0.61
C THR A 88 7.38 -16.81 0.32
N GLU A 89 7.97 -16.75 -0.87
CA GLU A 89 8.76 -15.60 -1.35
C GLU A 89 7.92 -14.35 -1.63
N LYS A 90 6.60 -14.50 -1.66
CA LYS A 90 5.60 -13.44 -1.85
C LYS A 90 4.85 -13.12 -0.56
N HIS A 91 5.15 -13.77 0.56
CA HIS A 91 4.47 -13.52 1.82
C HIS A 91 5.29 -12.55 2.70
N CYS A 92 4.68 -11.41 3.04
CA CYS A 92 5.23 -10.39 3.93
C CYS A 92 5.69 -11.04 5.25
N GLY A 93 6.88 -10.70 5.71
CA GLY A 93 7.52 -11.24 6.91
C GLY A 93 8.17 -12.63 6.77
N GLU A 94 7.97 -13.35 5.68
CA GLU A 94 8.60 -14.67 5.48
C GLU A 94 9.80 -14.60 4.54
N GLY A 95 9.56 -14.31 3.26
CA GLY A 95 10.60 -14.37 2.22
C GLY A 95 11.22 -15.77 2.07
N THR A 96 12.23 -15.87 1.21
CA THR A 96 12.94 -17.13 0.93
C THR A 96 14.46 -16.94 0.94
N SER A 97 15.19 -17.97 1.35
CA SER A 97 16.67 -17.99 1.34
C SER A 97 17.26 -18.53 0.03
N SER A 98 16.48 -19.23 -0.78
CA SER A 98 16.99 -19.94 -1.96
C SER A 98 16.98 -19.11 -3.24
N SER A 99 16.05 -18.16 -3.37
CA SER A 99 15.83 -17.42 -4.62
C SER A 99 15.50 -15.95 -4.45
N GLY A 100 15.49 -15.44 -3.22
CA GLY A 100 15.05 -14.08 -2.96
C GLY A 100 16.04 -13.05 -3.49
N VAL A 101 15.52 -12.05 -4.18
CA VAL A 101 16.30 -10.97 -4.82
C VAL A 101 16.04 -9.61 -4.16
N GLY A 102 14.86 -9.41 -3.55
CA GLY A 102 14.50 -8.20 -2.84
C GLY A 102 14.93 -8.22 -1.37
N ASP A 103 15.27 -7.05 -0.84
CA ASP A 103 15.65 -6.89 0.57
C ASP A 103 14.60 -7.42 1.55
N GLY A 104 15.00 -7.89 2.73
CA GLY A 104 14.12 -8.53 3.72
C GLY A 104 13.21 -7.58 4.51
N GLN A 105 12.63 -6.57 3.87
CA GLN A 105 11.79 -5.55 4.49
C GLN A 105 10.81 -4.94 3.46
N LEU A 106 9.98 -3.97 3.86
CA LEU A 106 8.87 -3.45 3.05
C LEU A 106 9.29 -3.03 1.62
N LYS A 107 10.41 -2.32 1.44
CA LYS A 107 10.90 -1.93 0.11
C LYS A 107 11.22 -3.12 -0.79
N GLY A 108 11.73 -4.21 -0.23
CA GLY A 108 12.05 -5.41 -1.00
C GLY A 108 10.79 -6.21 -1.32
N PHE A 109 9.81 -6.23 -0.40
CA PHE A 109 8.48 -6.77 -0.68
C PHE A 109 7.81 -6.01 -1.82
N ARG A 110 7.85 -4.67 -1.76
CA ARG A 110 7.37 -3.80 -2.84
C ARG A 110 8.06 -4.12 -4.16
N ALA A 111 9.39 -4.00 -4.22
CA ALA A 111 10.12 -4.05 -5.48
C ALA A 111 10.15 -5.45 -6.11
N ALA A 112 10.29 -6.51 -5.30
CA ALA A 112 10.47 -7.86 -5.81
C ALA A 112 9.15 -8.67 -5.93
N VAL A 113 8.05 -8.15 -5.38
CA VAL A 113 6.75 -8.85 -5.37
C VAL A 113 5.63 -7.96 -5.91
N LEU A 114 5.35 -6.84 -5.24
CA LEU A 114 4.16 -6.03 -5.54
C LEU A 114 4.26 -5.33 -6.91
N GLU A 115 5.43 -4.78 -7.26
CA GLU A 115 5.67 -4.15 -8.57
C GLU A 115 5.55 -5.14 -9.74
N LEU A 116 5.64 -6.45 -9.47
CA LEU A 116 5.41 -7.51 -10.45
C LEU A 116 3.93 -7.93 -10.55
N GLY A 117 3.03 -7.22 -9.86
CA GLY A 117 1.60 -7.54 -9.82
C GLY A 117 1.29 -8.82 -9.03
N LYS A 118 2.12 -9.18 -8.06
CA LYS A 118 1.98 -10.39 -7.25
C LYS A 118 1.83 -10.04 -5.77
N GLY A 119 1.39 -11.02 -4.97
CA GLY A 119 1.44 -10.93 -3.52
C GLY A 119 0.47 -9.92 -2.90
N TRP A 120 -0.55 -9.46 -3.61
CA TRP A 120 -1.57 -8.58 -3.02
C TRP A 120 -2.98 -8.93 -3.47
N PRO A 121 -3.99 -8.92 -2.57
CA PRO A 121 -3.87 -8.73 -1.12
C PRO A 121 -3.30 -9.95 -0.38
N GLY A 122 -3.02 -11.06 -1.07
CA GLY A 122 -2.45 -12.26 -0.49
C GLY A 122 -1.31 -12.88 -1.30
N SER A 123 -0.58 -13.77 -0.66
CA SER A 123 0.64 -14.43 -1.17
C SER A 123 0.36 -15.50 -2.22
N GLY A 124 -0.85 -16.06 -2.20
CA GLY A 124 -1.24 -17.23 -3.01
C GLY A 124 -0.80 -18.57 -2.42
N LYS A 125 -0.33 -18.60 -1.16
CA LYS A 125 -0.05 -19.86 -0.44
C LYS A 125 -1.33 -20.68 -0.31
N ALA A 126 -1.27 -21.96 -0.67
CA ALA A 126 -2.44 -22.85 -0.70
C ALA A 126 -3.13 -23.02 0.67
N SER A 127 -2.37 -22.85 1.76
CA SER A 127 -2.85 -22.98 3.14
C SER A 127 -2.98 -21.65 3.87
N ALA A 128 -2.97 -20.52 3.15
CA ALA A 128 -3.12 -19.20 3.72
C ALA A 128 -4.43 -18.54 3.26
N ASP A 129 -4.88 -17.57 4.03
CA ASP A 129 -6.04 -16.76 3.66
C ASP A 129 -5.73 -15.94 2.40
N HIS A 130 -6.77 -15.62 1.63
CA HIS A 130 -6.64 -14.82 0.40
C HIS A 130 -6.08 -13.41 0.62
N ASP A 131 -6.10 -12.91 1.85
CA ASP A 131 -5.67 -11.59 2.31
C ASP A 131 -4.53 -11.66 3.35
N ASP A 132 -3.79 -12.77 3.42
CA ASP A 132 -2.71 -12.99 4.38
C ASP A 132 -1.66 -11.87 4.41
N ASN A 133 -1.28 -11.33 3.26
CA ASN A 133 -0.37 -10.18 3.17
C ASN A 133 -0.99 -8.89 3.70
N ALA A 134 -2.26 -8.61 3.42
CA ALA A 134 -2.95 -7.45 3.98
C ALA A 134 -3.04 -7.54 5.51
N LYS A 135 -3.36 -8.72 6.06
CA LYS A 135 -3.35 -8.99 7.50
C LYS A 135 -1.96 -8.79 8.11
N LYS A 136 -0.93 -9.31 7.46
CA LYS A 136 0.44 -9.20 7.95
C LYS A 136 0.95 -7.76 7.93
N VAL A 137 0.75 -7.02 6.83
CA VAL A 137 1.09 -5.59 6.76
C VAL A 137 0.34 -4.82 7.85
N SER A 138 -0.96 -5.08 8.03
CA SER A 138 -1.76 -4.43 9.09
C SER A 138 -1.18 -4.68 10.48
N SER A 139 -0.87 -5.94 10.78
CA SER A 139 -0.26 -6.33 12.06
C SER A 139 1.06 -5.59 12.32
N ASP A 140 1.91 -5.46 11.30
CA ASP A 140 3.19 -4.77 11.45
C ASP A 140 2.98 -3.25 11.63
N LEU A 141 2.03 -2.63 10.91
CA LEU A 141 1.71 -1.21 11.05
C LEU A 141 1.13 -0.85 12.42
N VAL A 142 0.23 -1.69 12.96
CA VAL A 142 -0.33 -1.46 14.31
C VAL A 142 0.67 -1.76 15.44
N ALA A 143 1.77 -2.45 15.14
CA ALA A 143 2.84 -2.72 16.10
C ALA A 143 3.87 -1.57 16.19
N LEU A 144 3.83 -0.60 15.27
CA LEU A 144 4.66 0.60 15.32
C LEU A 144 4.37 1.44 16.57
N ASN A 145 5.32 2.30 16.95
CA ASN A 145 5.09 3.25 18.03
C ASN A 145 4.09 4.35 17.60
N SER A 146 3.60 5.15 18.55
CA SER A 146 2.54 6.13 18.29
C SER A 146 2.91 7.20 17.25
N ASP A 147 4.17 7.66 17.23
CA ASP A 147 4.64 8.67 16.27
C ASP A 147 4.73 8.05 14.86
N GLU A 148 5.30 6.85 14.78
CA GLU A 148 5.40 6.08 13.53
C GLU A 148 4.01 5.75 12.96
N LYS A 149 3.05 5.37 13.80
CA LYS A 149 1.64 5.17 13.41
C LYS A 149 1.03 6.43 12.81
N THR A 150 1.27 7.58 13.43
CA THR A 150 0.75 8.86 12.92
C THR A 150 1.35 9.17 11.53
N ILE A 151 2.64 8.88 11.35
CA ILE A 151 3.33 9.03 10.06
C ILE A 151 2.73 8.10 9.00
N VAL A 152 2.64 6.79 9.26
CA VAL A 152 2.13 5.84 8.26
C VAL A 152 0.66 6.06 7.94
N ALA A 153 -0.16 6.47 8.92
CA ALA A 153 -1.54 6.87 8.71
C ALA A 153 -1.64 8.05 7.73
N GLY A 154 -0.80 9.08 7.90
CA GLY A 154 -0.74 10.22 6.98
C GLY A 154 -0.22 9.85 5.58
N LEU A 155 0.71 8.91 5.48
CA LEU A 155 1.18 8.40 4.18
C LEU A 155 0.11 7.58 3.46
N LEU A 156 -0.57 6.67 4.16
CA LEU A 156 -1.69 5.89 3.61
C LEU A 156 -2.78 6.80 3.06
N ALA A 157 -3.23 7.78 3.86
CA ALA A 157 -4.26 8.70 3.44
C ALA A 157 -3.86 9.44 2.14
N LYS A 158 -2.66 10.01 2.09
CA LYS A 158 -2.15 10.70 0.89
C LYS A 158 -2.06 9.80 -0.34
N THR A 159 -1.65 8.55 -0.16
CA THR A 159 -1.47 7.61 -1.27
C THR A 159 -2.79 7.10 -1.83
N ILE A 160 -3.82 6.97 -0.98
CA ILE A 160 -5.11 6.38 -1.35
C ILE A 160 -6.11 7.44 -1.80
N GLU A 161 -6.03 8.67 -1.28
CA GLU A 161 -6.81 9.82 -1.77
C GLU A 161 -6.50 10.21 -3.22
N GLY A 162 -5.55 9.53 -3.88
CA GLY A 162 -5.13 9.87 -5.23
C GLY A 162 -4.44 11.23 -5.26
N GLY A 163 -3.61 11.51 -4.26
CA GLY A 163 -2.70 12.65 -4.31
C GLY A 163 -1.92 12.57 -5.60
N GLU A 164 -2.32 13.38 -6.58
CA GLU A 164 -1.62 13.57 -7.85
C GLU A 164 -0.14 13.64 -7.50
N VAL A 165 0.64 12.67 -8.00
CA VAL A 165 2.08 12.76 -7.98
C VAL A 165 2.36 14.02 -8.76
N VAL A 166 2.54 15.14 -8.06
CA VAL A 166 3.12 16.34 -8.64
C VAL A 166 4.51 15.85 -9.03
N GLU A 167 4.63 15.48 -10.30
CA GLU A 167 5.89 15.32 -10.98
C GLU A 167 6.60 16.64 -10.74
N ILE A 168 7.49 16.70 -9.75
CA ILE A 168 8.34 17.86 -9.51
C ILE A 168 9.25 17.93 -10.72
N ARG A 169 8.75 18.55 -11.80
CA ARG A 169 9.58 19.02 -12.89
C ARG A 169 10.53 20.00 -12.24
N ALA A 170 11.80 19.60 -12.19
CA ALA A 170 12.88 20.41 -11.66
C ALA A 170 12.72 21.85 -12.17
N VAL A 171 12.41 22.77 -11.26
CA VAL A 171 12.45 24.20 -11.58
C VAL A 171 13.94 24.55 -11.61
N SER A 172 14.51 24.53 -12.82
CA SER A 172 15.86 25.04 -13.05
C SER A 172 15.87 26.51 -12.66
N SER A 173 16.55 26.82 -11.56
CA SER A 173 16.73 28.17 -11.06
C SER A 173 17.64 28.93 -12.02
N ILE A 174 17.06 29.68 -12.97
CA ILE A 174 17.82 30.70 -13.70
C ILE A 174 18.03 31.85 -12.73
N PHE A 175 19.22 31.87 -12.13
CA PHE A 175 19.71 32.96 -11.29
C PHE A 175 19.99 34.16 -12.20
N ILE A 176 19.05 35.12 -12.30
CA ILE A 176 19.32 36.40 -12.95
C ILE A 176 20.17 37.22 -11.96
N ARG A 177 21.45 37.39 -12.28
CA ARG A 177 22.29 38.39 -11.60
C ARG A 177 21.97 39.75 -12.23
N ILE A 178 21.49 40.68 -11.41
CA ILE A 178 21.53 42.13 -11.67
C ILE A 178 22.87 42.64 -11.14
#